data_AF-A0A356VD22-F1
#
_entry.id   AF-A0A356VD22-F1
#
_cell.length_a   1.000
_cell.length_b   1.000
_cell.length_c   1.000
_cell.angle_alpha   90.00
_cell.angle_beta   90.00
_cell.angle_gamma   90.00
#
_symmetry.space_group_name_H-M   'P 1'
#
loop_
_entity.id
_entity.type
_entity.pdbx_description
1 polymer ?
#
loop_
_entity_poly.entity_id
_entity_poly.type
_entity_poly.pdbx_seq_one_letter_code
_entity_poly.pdbx_strand_id
1 'polypeptide(L)'
;MRRLHEQGRIPYGRLSEEARQFFSERMCSDNPMHREGVAQRVGETLRKRIASGEVIPFMRTDEGRRVIAEKARTRALSDENPLRGVRNPFWRGGIPRAYPSAYTASLRRRVLQRDGYTCQHCGTKDTLTVHHIDHDKFNNDPCNLICLCNPCNQQAKTDRETWKDYYQEKMLAKGNCPHYEAITEITELPGDFAVYNFQCAPHDNYFAEFMCVHNCCIQAPFKSGERELGLKASTNSYRFWSIESVMAQLDTLVNQYGVRHVKIADEMFVLHPKHVLGICDAIIARGYDVNIWAYARVDTVRDNMVDKLKQAGVNWLAFGIEAANARVRDDVQKGFGQEDIFRTINRVRAAGIHVIGNYIFGLPEDDLTTMQETLDLALELNCEFGNFYSAMAYPGSALYEAALRNGWPLPEQWSGYSQHAVDTLPLPTKYLSGAEVLRFRDQAFQTYFTSPRYVEMVRQKFGEETVEHIRQMTLHKLERAYATR
;
A
#
# COMPACT_ATOMS: atom_id res chain seq x y z
N MET A 1 -51.56 25.24 20.96
CA MET A 1 -51.76 23.77 21.03
C MET A 1 -51.50 23.24 22.44
N ARG A 2 -50.26 23.18 22.93
CA ARG A 2 -49.95 22.69 24.30
C ARG A 2 -50.69 23.46 25.42
N ARG A 3 -50.64 24.80 25.41
CA ARG A 3 -51.40 25.66 26.35
C ARG A 3 -52.93 25.47 26.33
N LEU A 4 -53.52 25.12 25.18
CA LEU A 4 -54.98 24.95 25.07
C LEU A 4 -55.41 23.55 25.53
N HIS A 5 -54.53 22.57 25.35
CA HIS A 5 -54.71 21.23 25.90
C HIS A 5 -54.58 21.23 27.44
N GLU A 6 -53.60 21.94 27.98
CA GLU A 6 -53.39 22.11 29.43
C GLU A 6 -54.57 22.82 30.12
N GLN A 7 -55.36 23.60 29.38
CA GLN A 7 -56.58 24.25 29.85
C GLN A 7 -57.85 23.38 29.70
N GLY A 8 -57.71 22.10 29.32
CA GLY A 8 -58.83 21.16 29.19
C GLY A 8 -59.78 21.44 28.01
N ARG A 9 -59.43 22.39 27.13
CA ARG A 9 -60.31 22.83 26.04
C ARG A 9 -60.23 21.94 24.80
N ILE A 10 -59.19 21.09 24.69
CA ILE A 10 -59.01 20.10 23.62
C ILE A 10 -58.24 18.86 24.13
N PRO A 11 -58.50 17.62 23.66
CA PRO A 11 -57.76 16.41 24.06
C PRO A 11 -56.34 16.33 23.46
N TYR A 12 -55.41 15.57 24.08
CA TYR A 12 -54.06 15.33 23.53
C TYR A 12 -54.07 14.12 22.59
N GLY A 13 -53.84 14.36 21.31
CA GLY A 13 -53.91 13.36 20.24
C GLY A 13 -54.20 14.05 18.92
N ARG A 14 -54.08 13.33 17.79
CA ARG A 14 -54.39 13.88 16.45
C ARG A 14 -55.77 14.55 16.49
N LEU A 15 -55.80 15.84 16.12
CA LEU A 15 -57.02 16.63 15.96
C LEU A 15 -58.08 15.83 15.19
N SER A 16 -59.34 15.82 15.67
CA SER A 16 -60.45 15.26 14.89
C SER A 16 -60.58 16.01 13.56
N GLU A 17 -61.18 15.35 12.59
CA GLU A 17 -61.33 15.90 11.24
C GLU A 17 -62.19 17.17 11.25
N GLU A 18 -63.23 17.23 12.10
CA GLU A 18 -64.03 18.45 12.27
C GLU A 18 -63.22 19.60 12.87
N ALA A 19 -62.33 19.32 13.83
CA ALA A 19 -61.49 20.35 14.44
C ALA A 19 -60.48 20.92 13.43
N ARG A 20 -59.93 20.09 12.53
CA ARG A 20 -59.07 20.57 11.44
C ARG A 20 -59.82 21.45 10.45
N GLN A 21 -61.05 21.08 10.12
CA GLN A 21 -61.88 21.81 9.17
C GLN A 21 -62.28 23.19 9.73
N PHE A 22 -62.69 23.26 11.01
CA PHE A 22 -63.00 24.52 11.69
C PHE A 22 -61.80 25.49 11.75
N PHE A 23 -60.59 25.01 12.04
CA PHE A 23 -59.40 25.86 12.04
C PHE A 23 -58.97 26.29 10.63
N SER A 24 -59.18 25.43 9.63
CA SER A 24 -58.90 25.76 8.23
C SER A 24 -59.85 26.84 7.70
N GLU A 25 -61.14 26.73 7.99
CA GLU A 25 -62.15 27.71 7.55
C GLU A 25 -61.94 29.07 8.20
N ARG A 26 -61.61 29.10 9.50
CA ARG A 26 -61.38 30.35 10.25
C ARG A 26 -60.05 31.03 9.92
N MET A 27 -59.03 30.29 9.48
CA MET A 27 -57.75 30.86 9.02
C MET A 27 -57.86 31.44 7.59
N CYS A 28 -58.84 31.00 6.79
CA CYS A 28 -59.04 31.42 5.41
C CYS A 28 -59.89 32.69 5.26
N SER A 29 -60.75 33.05 6.21
CA SER A 29 -61.77 34.10 5.99
C SER A 29 -61.26 35.54 6.02
N ASP A 30 -60.15 35.85 6.69
CA ASP A 30 -59.71 37.25 6.92
C ASP A 30 -58.36 37.65 6.30
N ASN A 31 -57.75 36.81 5.45
CA ASN A 31 -56.45 37.14 4.83
C ASN A 31 -56.58 37.50 3.33
N PRO A 32 -56.41 38.77 2.94
CA PRO A 32 -56.49 39.20 1.54
C PRO A 32 -55.43 38.56 0.61
N MET A 33 -54.40 37.90 1.16
CA MET A 33 -53.40 37.12 0.40
C MET A 33 -53.93 35.78 -0.16
N HIS A 34 -55.12 35.31 0.22
CA HIS A 34 -55.68 34.06 -0.31
C HIS A 34 -56.55 34.23 -1.58
N ARG A 35 -56.74 35.47 -2.07
CA ARG A 35 -57.25 35.65 -3.43
C ARG A 35 -56.17 35.17 -4.40
N GLU A 36 -56.40 34.02 -5.03
CA GLU A 36 -55.42 33.28 -5.85
C GLU A 36 -54.73 34.16 -6.90
N GLY A 37 -55.50 35.06 -7.53
CA GLY A 37 -54.97 36.04 -8.50
C GLY A 37 -54.13 37.17 -7.90
N VAL A 38 -54.21 37.46 -6.60
CA VAL A 38 -53.33 38.43 -5.91
C VAL A 38 -52.05 37.73 -5.46
N ALA A 39 -52.16 36.52 -4.89
CA ALA A 39 -51.02 35.70 -4.48
C ALA A 39 -50.10 35.35 -5.66
N GLN A 40 -50.68 34.93 -6.79
CA GLN A 40 -49.91 34.64 -8.01
C GLN A 40 -49.22 35.88 -8.56
N ARG A 41 -49.91 37.02 -8.65
CA ARG A 41 -49.30 38.26 -9.17
C ARG A 41 -48.17 38.77 -8.27
N VAL A 42 -48.34 38.73 -6.95
CA VAL A 42 -47.29 39.12 -6.00
C VAL A 42 -46.11 38.14 -6.07
N GLY A 43 -46.38 36.84 -6.13
CA GLY A 43 -45.35 35.79 -6.24
C GLY A 43 -44.59 35.78 -7.57
N GLU A 44 -45.23 36.10 -8.69
CA GLU A 44 -44.57 36.26 -9.99
C GLU A 44 -43.75 37.55 -10.06
N THR A 45 -44.29 38.66 -9.56
CA THR A 45 -43.57 39.94 -9.51
C THR A 45 -42.33 39.81 -8.62
N LEU A 46 -42.46 39.18 -7.45
CA LEU A 46 -41.34 38.94 -6.54
C LEU A 46 -40.30 37.99 -7.16
N ARG A 47 -40.72 36.91 -7.84
CA ARG A 47 -39.81 35.99 -8.54
C ARG A 47 -39.07 36.66 -9.70
N LYS A 48 -39.75 37.48 -10.49
CA LYS A 48 -39.13 38.28 -11.56
C LYS A 48 -38.11 39.26 -11.00
N ARG A 49 -38.44 39.94 -9.90
CA ARG A 49 -37.51 40.86 -9.19
C ARG A 49 -36.31 40.16 -8.55
N ILE A 50 -36.48 38.92 -8.07
CA ILE A 50 -35.37 38.09 -7.58
C ILE A 50 -34.48 37.62 -8.74
N ALA A 51 -35.07 37.25 -9.88
CA ALA A 51 -34.34 36.82 -11.07
C ALA A 51 -33.59 37.98 -11.76
N SER A 52 -34.15 39.20 -11.76
CA SER A 52 -33.50 40.40 -12.27
C SER A 52 -32.45 41.00 -11.33
N GLY A 53 -32.34 40.48 -10.10
CA GLY A 53 -31.42 41.00 -9.07
C GLY A 53 -31.91 42.27 -8.35
N GLU A 54 -33.10 42.78 -8.72
CA GLU A 54 -33.71 43.99 -8.13
C GLU A 54 -34.10 43.76 -6.65
N VAL A 55 -34.43 42.52 -6.28
CA VAL A 55 -34.69 42.12 -4.89
C VAL A 55 -33.82 40.93 -4.54
N ILE A 56 -32.89 41.10 -3.60
CA ILE A 56 -32.07 40.01 -3.09
C ILE A 56 -32.77 39.43 -1.84
N PRO A 57 -33.16 38.14 -1.83
CA PRO A 57 -33.72 37.52 -0.64
C PRO A 57 -32.76 37.68 0.54
N PHE A 58 -33.27 38.03 1.73
CA PHE A 58 -32.46 38.23 2.94
C PHE A 58 -31.45 37.10 3.16
N MET A 59 -31.84 35.84 2.97
CA MET A 59 -30.97 34.67 3.13
C MET A 59 -29.74 34.66 2.21
N ARG A 60 -29.78 35.42 1.11
CA ARG A 60 -28.69 35.54 0.12
C ARG A 60 -27.78 36.74 0.37
N THR A 61 -28.16 37.71 1.20
CA THR A 61 -27.29 38.82 1.63
C THR A 61 -26.28 38.34 2.66
N ASP A 62 -25.16 39.05 2.80
CA ASP A 62 -24.11 38.68 3.77
C ASP A 62 -24.63 38.73 5.21
N GLU A 63 -25.46 39.72 5.52
CA GLU A 63 -26.14 39.85 6.81
C GLU A 63 -27.07 38.66 7.08
N GLY A 64 -27.92 38.28 6.12
CA GLY A 64 -28.83 37.17 6.33
C GLY A 64 -28.12 35.82 6.41
N ARG A 65 -27.04 35.62 5.63
CA ARG A 65 -26.17 34.44 5.80
C ARG A 65 -25.54 34.40 7.19
N ARG A 66 -25.10 35.55 7.71
CA ARG A 66 -24.50 35.66 9.05
C ARG A 66 -25.51 35.36 10.15
N VAL A 67 -26.72 35.92 10.08
CA VAL A 67 -27.82 35.66 11.04
C VAL A 67 -28.27 34.20 11.00
N ILE A 68 -28.38 33.59 9.82
CA ILE A 68 -28.74 32.17 9.68
C ILE A 68 -27.63 31.28 10.25
N ALA A 69 -26.36 31.56 9.94
CA ALA A 69 -25.23 30.83 10.47
C ALA A 69 -25.12 30.96 12.00
N GLU A 70 -25.40 32.14 12.54
CA GLU A 70 -25.44 32.40 13.98
C GLU A 70 -26.57 31.62 14.64
N LYS A 71 -27.82 31.72 14.16
CA LYS A 71 -28.94 30.92 14.68
C LYS A 71 -28.69 29.41 14.58
N ALA A 72 -28.09 28.94 13.48
CA ALA A 72 -27.72 27.55 13.31
C ALA A 72 -26.64 27.12 14.33
N ARG A 73 -25.63 27.96 14.59
CA ARG A 73 -24.63 27.73 15.65
C ARG A 73 -25.27 27.72 17.02
N THR A 74 -26.09 28.71 17.36
CA THR A 74 -26.76 28.78 18.67
C THR A 74 -27.62 27.54 18.90
N ARG A 75 -28.34 27.07 17.88
CA ARG A 75 -29.13 25.83 17.95
C ARG A 75 -28.27 24.58 18.00
N ALA A 76 -27.14 24.54 17.28
CA ALA A 76 -26.22 23.42 17.30
C ALA A 76 -25.50 23.29 18.66
N LEU A 77 -25.21 24.43 19.30
CA LEU A 77 -24.55 24.56 20.59
C LEU A 77 -25.52 24.53 21.78
N SER A 78 -26.83 24.61 21.57
CA SER A 78 -27.78 24.54 22.67
C SER A 78 -27.82 23.16 23.30
N ASP A 79 -28.01 23.12 24.62
CA ASP A 79 -28.15 21.87 25.37
C ASP A 79 -29.48 21.15 25.09
N GLU A 80 -30.40 21.81 24.38
CA GLU A 80 -31.65 21.22 23.88
C GLU A 80 -31.50 20.51 22.53
N ASN A 81 -30.33 20.54 21.89
CA ASN A 81 -30.13 19.88 20.61
C ASN A 81 -30.24 18.34 20.74
N PRO A 82 -31.24 17.70 20.11
CA PRO A 82 -31.45 16.25 20.22
C PRO A 82 -30.35 15.42 19.53
N LEU A 83 -29.46 16.06 18.75
CA LEU A 83 -28.31 15.42 18.10
C LEU A 83 -27.01 15.57 18.88
N ARG A 84 -27.04 16.07 20.14
CA ARG A 84 -25.85 16.30 20.96
C ARG A 84 -25.87 15.47 22.25
N GLY A 85 -24.69 14.99 22.66
CA GLY A 85 -24.52 14.24 23.90
C GLY A 85 -25.37 12.97 23.95
N VAL A 86 -25.71 12.53 25.17
CA VAL A 86 -26.53 11.34 25.45
C VAL A 86 -27.92 11.34 24.82
N ARG A 87 -28.39 12.49 24.32
CA ARG A 87 -29.68 12.61 23.64
C ARG A 87 -29.63 12.19 22.18
N ASN A 88 -28.44 12.16 21.57
CA ASN A 88 -28.28 11.67 20.21
C ASN A 88 -28.50 10.14 20.20
N PRO A 89 -29.43 9.60 19.38
CA PRO A 89 -29.65 8.15 19.26
C PRO A 89 -28.40 7.35 18.88
N PHE A 90 -27.40 8.02 18.31
CA PHE A 90 -26.12 7.46 17.90
C PHE A 90 -24.97 7.72 18.90
N TRP A 91 -25.25 8.29 20.08
CA TRP A 91 -24.27 8.58 21.11
C TRP A 91 -23.75 7.31 21.79
N ARG A 92 -22.44 7.09 21.73
CA ARG A 92 -21.74 5.98 22.40
C ARG A 92 -20.64 6.50 23.33
N GLY A 93 -21.02 7.16 24.42
CA GLY A 93 -20.09 7.41 25.54
C GLY A 93 -19.02 8.50 25.33
N GLY A 94 -19.26 9.51 24.50
CA GLY A 94 -18.44 10.75 24.56
C GLY A 94 -17.25 10.88 23.63
N ILE A 95 -16.92 9.86 22.83
CA ILE A 95 -15.81 9.95 21.87
C ILE A 95 -16.41 10.00 20.46
N PRO A 96 -16.34 11.13 19.73
CA PRO A 96 -16.56 11.08 18.28
C PRO A 96 -15.56 10.06 17.74
N ARG A 97 -16.02 9.01 17.04
CA ARG A 97 -15.08 8.09 16.37
C ARG A 97 -14.21 8.92 15.44
N ALA A 98 -13.01 9.27 15.90
CA ALA A 98 -12.08 10.10 15.17
C ALA A 98 -11.71 9.33 13.91
N TYR A 99 -11.79 10.01 12.77
CA TYR A 99 -11.14 9.49 11.58
C TYR A 99 -9.63 9.54 11.82
N PRO A 100 -8.87 8.52 11.39
CA PRO A 100 -7.42 8.54 11.50
C PRO A 100 -6.85 9.71 10.70
N SER A 101 -5.63 10.14 11.04
CA SER A 101 -4.90 11.21 10.33
C SER A 101 -4.77 10.96 8.82
N ALA A 102 -4.82 9.70 8.40
CA ALA A 102 -4.79 9.28 7.00
C ALA A 102 -6.06 9.64 6.19
N TYR A 103 -7.22 9.87 6.83
CA TYR A 103 -8.46 10.25 6.13
C TYR A 103 -8.52 11.77 5.86
N THR A 104 -7.60 12.21 5.01
CA THR A 104 -7.36 13.63 4.73
C THR A 104 -8.40 14.25 3.78
N ALA A 105 -8.47 15.58 3.77
CA ALA A 105 -9.28 16.30 2.78
C ALA A 105 -8.80 16.06 1.34
N SER A 106 -7.49 15.86 1.14
CA SER A 106 -6.91 15.53 -0.18
C SER A 106 -7.33 14.15 -0.66
N LEU A 107 -7.32 13.13 0.22
CA LEU A 107 -7.84 11.80 -0.10
C LEU A 107 -9.30 11.86 -0.55
N ARG A 108 -10.16 12.55 0.22
CA ARG A 108 -11.57 12.70 -0.14
C ARG A 108 -11.76 13.41 -1.48
N ARG A 109 -10.97 14.45 -1.76
CA ARG A 109 -11.04 15.18 -3.03
C ARG A 109 -10.68 14.28 -4.23
N ARG A 110 -9.67 13.43 -4.09
CA ARG A 110 -9.28 12.47 -5.15
C ARG A 110 -10.38 11.46 -5.43
N VAL A 111 -11.03 10.94 -4.39
CA VAL A 111 -12.18 10.01 -4.56
C VAL A 111 -13.34 10.70 -5.28
N LEU A 112 -13.67 11.94 -4.90
CA LEU A 112 -14.69 12.73 -5.60
C LEU A 112 -14.34 12.96 -7.08
N GLN A 113 -13.08 13.27 -7.39
CA GLN A 113 -12.60 13.47 -8.75
C GLN A 113 -12.64 12.18 -9.57
N ARG A 114 -12.17 11.05 -9.01
CA ARG A 114 -12.27 9.72 -9.62
C ARG A 114 -13.72 9.36 -9.96
N ASP A 115 -14.64 9.71 -9.06
CA ASP A 115 -16.06 9.44 -9.20
C ASP A 115 -16.81 10.53 -10.00
N GLY A 116 -16.08 11.39 -10.70
CA GLY A 116 -16.63 12.41 -11.60
C GLY A 116 -17.54 13.43 -10.91
N TYR A 117 -17.38 13.61 -9.59
CA TYR A 117 -18.26 14.41 -8.74
C TYR A 117 -19.74 14.02 -8.91
N THR A 118 -20.00 12.71 -8.95
CA THR A 118 -21.35 12.14 -8.99
C THR A 118 -21.51 11.06 -7.93
N CYS A 119 -22.73 10.88 -7.43
CA CYS A 119 -23.07 9.77 -6.56
C CYS A 119 -22.96 8.47 -7.36
N GLN A 120 -22.17 7.52 -6.85
CA GLN A 120 -21.96 6.24 -7.53
C GLN A 120 -23.13 5.29 -7.42
N HIS A 121 -24.20 5.64 -6.71
CA HIS A 121 -25.44 4.88 -6.70
C HIS A 121 -26.48 5.46 -7.67
N CYS A 122 -26.86 6.74 -7.50
CA CYS A 122 -27.96 7.36 -8.24
C CYS A 122 -27.54 8.44 -9.25
N GLY A 123 -26.26 8.75 -9.38
CA GLY A 123 -25.74 9.73 -10.34
C GLY A 123 -25.95 11.21 -9.99
N THR A 124 -26.62 11.54 -8.88
CA THR A 124 -26.80 12.94 -8.46
C THR A 124 -25.47 13.64 -8.20
N LYS A 125 -25.43 14.97 -8.35
CA LYS A 125 -24.28 15.83 -8.00
C LYS A 125 -24.44 16.56 -6.67
N ASP A 126 -25.58 16.37 -6.01
CA ASP A 126 -25.93 17.09 -4.78
C ASP A 126 -25.56 16.29 -3.52
N THR A 127 -25.15 17.00 -2.47
CA THR A 127 -24.83 16.45 -1.14
C THR A 127 -23.82 15.29 -1.13
N LEU A 128 -22.79 15.37 -1.99
CA LEU A 128 -21.80 14.30 -2.14
C LEU A 128 -20.80 14.24 -0.99
N THR A 129 -20.56 13.02 -0.51
CA THR A 129 -19.53 12.72 0.48
C THR A 129 -18.85 11.40 0.16
N VAL A 130 -17.64 11.23 0.70
CA VAL A 130 -16.84 10.01 0.53
C VAL A 130 -17.12 9.07 1.70
N HIS A 131 -17.39 7.81 1.39
CA HIS A 131 -17.75 6.78 2.37
C HIS A 131 -16.89 5.54 2.21
N HIS A 132 -16.65 4.86 3.33
CA HIS A 132 -16.03 3.54 3.39
C HIS A 132 -17.05 2.46 3.03
N ILE A 133 -16.74 1.63 2.05
CA ILE A 133 -17.60 0.56 1.55
C ILE A 133 -17.75 -0.54 2.62
N ASP A 134 -16.65 -0.96 3.24
CA ASP A 134 -16.62 -1.94 4.33
C ASP A 134 -17.05 -1.37 5.70
N HIS A 135 -17.36 -0.08 5.76
CA HIS A 135 -17.65 0.68 6.98
C HIS A 135 -16.53 0.73 8.05
N ASP A 136 -15.32 0.26 7.73
CA ASP A 136 -14.13 0.45 8.55
C ASP A 136 -13.48 1.79 8.25
N LYS A 137 -13.59 2.73 9.20
CA LYS A 137 -13.02 4.07 9.09
C LYS A 137 -11.49 4.10 9.03
N PHE A 138 -10.82 3.00 9.36
CA PHE A 138 -9.36 2.88 9.29
C PHE A 138 -8.87 2.39 7.92
N ASN A 139 -9.73 1.73 7.14
CA ASN A 139 -9.42 1.29 5.80
C ASN A 139 -9.56 2.44 4.77
N ASN A 140 -8.54 3.30 4.72
CA ASN A 140 -8.52 4.47 3.83
C ASN A 140 -8.00 4.17 2.42
N ASP A 141 -7.99 2.90 2.03
CA ASP A 141 -7.70 2.48 0.67
C ASP A 141 -8.68 3.18 -0.30
N PRO A 142 -8.20 3.86 -1.35
CA PRO A 142 -9.07 4.48 -2.34
C PRO A 142 -10.13 3.52 -2.92
N CYS A 143 -9.83 2.22 -3.07
CA CYS A 143 -10.78 1.22 -3.58
C CYS A 143 -11.86 0.85 -2.56
N ASN A 144 -11.61 1.04 -1.27
CA ASN A 144 -12.63 0.94 -0.22
C ASN A 144 -13.42 2.25 -0.03
N LEU A 145 -13.09 3.31 -0.79
CA LEU A 145 -13.79 4.59 -0.71
C LEU A 145 -14.70 4.80 -1.92
N ILE A 146 -15.91 5.31 -1.68
CA ILE A 146 -16.91 5.58 -2.71
C ILE A 146 -17.60 6.93 -2.49
N CYS A 147 -17.85 7.67 -3.56
CA CYS A 147 -18.67 8.87 -3.54
C CYS A 147 -20.16 8.50 -3.53
N LEU A 148 -20.89 8.85 -2.47
CA LEU A 148 -22.35 8.73 -2.42
C LEU A 148 -22.98 10.05 -1.96
N CYS A 149 -24.22 10.29 -2.38
CA CYS A 149 -25.05 11.33 -1.78
C CYS A 149 -25.57 10.86 -0.41
N ASN A 150 -26.00 11.82 0.41
CA ASN A 150 -26.52 11.53 1.76
C ASN A 150 -27.64 10.47 1.77
N PRO A 151 -28.67 10.52 0.89
CA PRO A 151 -29.71 9.48 0.84
C PRO A 151 -29.16 8.07 0.54
N CYS A 152 -28.32 7.92 -0.50
CA CYS A 152 -27.77 6.62 -0.88
C CYS A 152 -26.81 6.07 0.18
N ASN A 153 -26.06 6.92 0.87
CA ASN A 153 -25.26 6.49 2.02
C ASN A 153 -26.12 6.04 3.21
N GLN A 154 -27.28 6.67 3.45
CA GLN A 154 -28.19 6.19 4.49
C GLN A 154 -28.82 4.84 4.11
N GLN A 155 -29.19 4.67 2.84
CA GLN A 155 -29.65 3.39 2.30
C GLN A 155 -28.57 2.31 2.43
N ALA A 156 -27.31 2.62 2.12
CA ALA A 156 -26.19 1.68 2.26
C ALA A 156 -26.01 1.17 3.71
N LYS A 157 -26.50 1.91 4.71
CA LYS A 157 -26.41 1.52 6.12
C LYS A 157 -27.54 0.62 6.60
N THR A 158 -28.63 0.49 5.85
CA THR A 158 -29.78 -0.35 6.26
C THR A 158 -29.50 -1.84 6.07
N ASP A 159 -28.63 -2.19 5.11
CA ASP A 159 -28.20 -3.57 4.84
C ASP A 159 -26.74 -3.61 4.41
N ARG A 160 -25.84 -3.62 5.40
CA ARG A 160 -24.42 -3.33 5.19
C ARG A 160 -23.70 -4.37 4.35
N GLU A 161 -23.98 -5.66 4.54
CA GLU A 161 -23.28 -6.71 3.79
C GLU A 161 -23.69 -6.69 2.31
N THR A 162 -24.98 -6.64 2.02
CA THR A 162 -25.48 -6.56 0.64
C THR A 162 -24.95 -5.32 -0.10
N TRP A 163 -24.95 -4.15 0.56
CA TRP A 163 -24.46 -2.93 -0.07
C TRP A 163 -22.94 -2.89 -0.18
N LYS A 164 -22.22 -3.50 0.77
CA LYS A 164 -20.77 -3.64 0.69
C LYS A 164 -20.38 -4.45 -0.55
N ASP A 165 -20.97 -5.63 -0.73
CA ASP A 165 -20.69 -6.49 -1.90
C ASP A 165 -21.04 -5.76 -3.21
N TYR A 166 -22.22 -5.14 -3.28
CA TYR A 166 -22.65 -4.37 -4.45
C TYR A 166 -21.67 -3.24 -4.82
N TYR A 167 -21.23 -2.45 -3.84
CA TYR A 167 -20.31 -1.35 -4.10
C TYR A 167 -18.87 -1.83 -4.37
N GLN A 168 -18.45 -2.94 -3.78
CA GLN A 168 -17.18 -3.58 -4.11
C GLN A 168 -17.17 -4.05 -5.57
N GLU A 169 -18.19 -4.79 -6.03
CA GLU A 169 -18.34 -5.19 -7.44
C GLU A 169 -18.39 -3.98 -8.37
N LYS A 170 -19.11 -2.93 -7.99
CA LYS A 170 -19.19 -1.69 -8.77
C LYS A 170 -17.83 -0.98 -8.89
N MET A 171 -17.01 -1.03 -7.85
CA MET A 171 -15.66 -0.50 -7.87
C MET A 171 -14.71 -1.36 -8.71
N LEU A 172 -14.86 -2.69 -8.67
CA LEU A 172 -14.11 -3.63 -9.52
C LEU A 172 -14.43 -3.43 -11.00
N ALA A 173 -15.71 -3.31 -11.36
CA ALA A 173 -16.17 -3.12 -12.74
C ALA A 173 -15.68 -1.80 -13.39
N LYS A 174 -15.24 -0.82 -12.58
CA LYS A 174 -14.79 0.48 -13.07
C LYS A 174 -13.36 0.50 -13.59
N GLY A 175 -12.57 -0.58 -13.41
CA GLY A 175 -11.18 -0.67 -13.90
C GLY A 175 -10.20 0.38 -13.35
N ASN A 176 -10.68 1.29 -12.49
CA ASN A 176 -9.95 2.44 -11.96
C ASN A 176 -9.57 2.25 -10.48
N CYS A 177 -9.58 1.01 -10.00
CA CYS A 177 -8.91 0.67 -8.76
C CYS A 177 -7.41 0.54 -9.08
N PRO A 178 -6.52 1.37 -8.49
CA PRO A 178 -5.06 1.26 -8.70
C PRO A 178 -4.45 -0.08 -8.26
N HIS A 179 -5.26 -1.04 -7.77
CA HIS A 179 -4.87 -2.38 -7.36
C HIS A 179 -5.50 -3.49 -8.21
N TYR A 180 -6.11 -3.19 -9.35
CA TYR A 180 -6.57 -4.23 -10.29
C TYR A 180 -5.97 -3.99 -11.67
N GLU A 181 -4.69 -4.33 -11.81
CA GLU A 181 -4.16 -4.65 -13.12
C GLU A 181 -4.68 -6.04 -13.45
N ALA A 182 -5.66 -6.13 -14.35
CA ALA A 182 -6.02 -7.41 -14.93
C ALA A 182 -4.78 -7.96 -15.64
N ILE A 183 -4.43 -9.23 -15.37
CA ILE A 183 -3.45 -9.95 -16.18
C ILE A 183 -4.00 -9.94 -17.61
N THR A 184 -3.32 -9.23 -18.51
CA THR A 184 -3.75 -9.12 -19.91
C THR A 184 -3.22 -10.28 -20.74
N GLU A 185 -2.06 -10.83 -20.38
CA GLU A 185 -1.43 -11.93 -21.08
C GLU A 185 -0.54 -12.76 -20.15
N ILE A 186 -0.55 -14.08 -20.37
CA ILE A 186 0.35 -15.05 -19.74
C ILE A 186 1.11 -15.75 -20.85
N THR A 187 2.43 -15.59 -20.88
CA THR A 187 3.30 -16.27 -21.85
C THR A 187 4.13 -17.32 -21.13
N GLU A 188 4.04 -18.58 -21.56
CA GLU A 188 4.97 -19.62 -21.14
C GLU A 188 6.31 -19.42 -21.85
N LEU A 189 7.40 -19.32 -21.09
CA LEU A 189 8.74 -19.19 -21.63
C LEU A 189 9.36 -20.59 -21.83
N PRO A 190 10.11 -20.82 -22.91
CA PRO A 190 10.77 -22.09 -23.15
C PRO A 190 11.82 -22.40 -22.07
N GLY A 191 11.76 -23.60 -21.52
CA GLY A 191 12.74 -24.10 -20.54
C GLY A 191 12.32 -25.47 -19.98
N ASP A 192 13.23 -26.12 -19.24
CA ASP A 192 12.96 -27.40 -18.54
C ASP A 192 11.96 -27.26 -17.37
N PHE A 193 11.56 -26.02 -17.06
CA PHE A 193 10.59 -25.65 -16.03
C PHE A 193 9.51 -24.76 -16.63
N ALA A 194 8.27 -24.91 -16.16
CA ALA A 194 7.17 -24.03 -16.56
C ALA A 194 7.37 -22.62 -15.98
N VAL A 195 7.84 -21.70 -16.82
CA VAL A 195 8.08 -20.29 -16.47
C VAL A 195 7.01 -19.45 -17.14
N TYR A 196 6.32 -18.61 -16.38
CA TYR A 196 5.23 -17.77 -16.89
C TYR A 196 5.57 -16.28 -16.72
N ASN A 197 5.47 -15.52 -17.82
CA ASN A 197 5.53 -14.06 -17.80
C ASN A 197 4.12 -13.47 -17.75
N PHE A 198 3.95 -12.37 -16.99
CA PHE A 198 2.67 -11.70 -16.83
C PHE A 198 2.76 -10.28 -17.36
N GLN A 199 1.85 -9.95 -18.28
CA GLN A 199 1.67 -8.57 -18.70
C GLN A 199 0.46 -7.97 -17.98
N CYS A 200 0.69 -6.85 -17.30
CA CYS A 200 -0.34 -6.03 -16.68
C CYS A 200 -0.71 -4.83 -17.57
N ALA A 201 -1.92 -4.29 -17.41
CA ALA A 201 -2.41 -3.11 -18.11
C ALA A 201 -1.47 -1.87 -17.96
N PRO A 202 -1.52 -0.86 -18.86
CA PRO A 202 -0.35 -0.05 -19.29
C PRO A 202 0.28 0.98 -18.32
N HIS A 203 0.18 0.82 -17.00
CA HIS A 203 0.81 1.74 -16.05
C HIS A 203 1.92 1.03 -15.27
N ASP A 204 3.13 1.12 -15.85
CA ASP A 204 4.45 0.77 -15.28
C ASP A 204 4.82 -0.73 -15.20
N ASN A 205 5.10 -1.37 -16.35
CA ASN A 205 5.86 -2.63 -16.41
C ASN A 205 7.33 -2.37 -16.82
N TYR A 206 8.28 -2.80 -16.00
CA TYR A 206 9.66 -3.10 -16.43
C TYR A 206 10.02 -4.55 -16.05
N PHE A 207 10.77 -5.19 -16.95
CA PHE A 207 11.06 -6.63 -17.08
C PHE A 207 11.69 -7.34 -15.87
N ALA A 208 11.32 -8.61 -15.61
CA ALA A 208 12.20 -9.81 -15.66
C ALA A 208 11.56 -11.12 -15.09
N GLU A 209 11.59 -12.20 -15.89
CA GLU A 209 11.72 -13.66 -15.67
C GLU A 209 11.19 -14.45 -14.45
N PHE A 210 10.75 -13.84 -13.36
CA PHE A 210 10.03 -14.52 -12.28
C PHE A 210 9.01 -13.54 -11.71
N MET A 211 7.78 -14.01 -11.49
CA MET A 211 6.61 -13.25 -11.03
C MET A 211 6.99 -12.00 -10.22
N CYS A 212 6.91 -10.87 -10.91
CA CYS A 212 7.15 -9.56 -10.37
C CYS A 212 5.82 -8.98 -9.92
N VAL A 213 5.49 -9.17 -8.65
CA VAL A 213 4.58 -8.21 -8.01
C VAL A 213 5.42 -6.94 -7.75
N HIS A 214 5.55 -6.06 -8.75
CA HIS A 214 6.16 -4.73 -8.56
C HIS A 214 5.24 -3.92 -7.61
N ASN A 215 5.69 -2.98 -6.78
CA ASN A 215 6.80 -2.04 -6.92
C ASN A 215 7.21 -1.52 -5.52
N CYS A 216 8.30 -2.02 -4.94
CA CYS A 216 9.00 -1.32 -3.87
C CYS A 216 10.46 -1.27 -4.29
N CYS A 217 10.87 -0.11 -4.78
CA CYS A 217 12.28 0.20 -4.97
C CYS A 217 12.73 1.00 -3.77
N ILE A 218 13.53 0.43 -2.88
CA ILE A 218 14.28 1.26 -1.96
C ILE A 218 15.35 1.97 -2.81
N GLN A 219 15.18 3.28 -2.98
CA GLN A 219 15.97 4.20 -3.81
C GLN A 219 15.63 4.29 -5.30
N ALA A 220 14.46 3.85 -5.80
CA ALA A 220 14.12 4.35 -7.12
C ALA A 220 13.83 5.86 -7.09
N PRO A 221 14.33 6.63 -8.08
CA PRO A 221 14.21 8.08 -8.17
C PRO A 221 12.77 8.57 -8.45
N PHE A 222 11.74 7.74 -8.25
CA PHE A 222 10.33 8.05 -8.52
C PHE A 222 9.69 8.91 -7.41
N LYS A 223 10.37 9.99 -7.02
CA LYS A 223 9.83 11.07 -6.18
C LYS A 223 8.71 11.85 -6.87
N SER A 224 8.45 11.62 -8.16
CA SER A 224 7.34 12.25 -8.90
C SER A 224 5.98 11.88 -8.27
N GLY A 225 5.71 10.59 -8.06
CA GLY A 225 4.46 10.13 -7.44
C GLY A 225 4.29 10.65 -6.00
N GLU A 226 5.36 10.67 -5.21
CA GLU A 226 5.33 11.19 -3.84
C GLU A 226 5.06 12.71 -3.79
N ARG A 227 5.63 13.46 -4.74
CA ARG A 227 5.37 14.90 -4.91
C ARG A 227 3.90 15.16 -5.29
N GLU A 228 3.33 14.37 -6.19
CA GLU A 228 1.91 14.47 -6.56
C GLU A 228 0.97 14.13 -5.38
N LEU A 229 1.39 13.22 -4.51
CA LEU A 229 0.69 12.89 -3.26
C LEU A 229 0.85 13.95 -2.16
N GLY A 230 1.66 14.99 -2.39
CA GLY A 230 1.97 16.04 -1.41
C GLY A 230 2.81 15.53 -0.24
N LEU A 231 3.52 14.41 -0.40
CA LEU A 231 4.44 13.90 0.60
C LEU A 231 5.72 14.75 0.60
N LYS A 232 6.38 14.85 1.76
CA LYS A 232 7.67 15.54 1.84
C LYS A 232 8.67 14.77 0.97
N ALA A 233 9.59 15.48 0.32
CA ALA A 233 10.63 14.85 -0.51
C ALA A 233 11.46 13.77 0.22
N SER A 234 11.59 13.89 1.55
CA SER A 234 12.25 12.92 2.42
C SER A 234 11.40 11.72 2.82
N THR A 235 10.10 11.71 2.49
CA THR A 235 9.20 10.59 2.82
C THR A 235 9.41 9.50 1.78
N ASN A 236 9.64 8.26 2.22
CA ASN A 236 9.55 7.11 1.33
C ASN A 236 8.14 6.51 1.48
N SER A 237 7.45 6.38 0.37
CA SER A 237 6.13 5.76 0.29
C SER A 237 6.24 4.28 -0.07
N TYR A 238 5.38 3.47 0.53
CA TYR A 238 5.29 2.04 0.27
C TYR A 238 3.91 1.76 -0.35
N ARG A 239 3.90 1.17 -1.55
CA ARG A 239 2.69 0.77 -2.27
C ARG A 239 2.57 -0.74 -2.22
N PHE A 240 1.37 -1.24 -1.97
CA PHE A 240 1.09 -2.67 -1.94
C PHE A 240 -0.27 -2.93 -2.58
N TRP A 241 -0.38 -4.09 -3.20
CA TRP A 241 -1.64 -4.63 -3.71
C TRP A 241 -2.55 -5.01 -2.54
N SER A 242 -3.87 -4.93 -2.73
CA SER A 242 -4.79 -5.49 -1.73
C SER A 242 -4.60 -7.00 -1.64
N ILE A 243 -4.94 -7.58 -0.50
CA ILE A 243 -4.81 -9.04 -0.29
C ILE A 243 -5.65 -9.77 -1.33
N GLU A 244 -6.86 -9.28 -1.62
CA GLU A 244 -7.76 -9.84 -2.62
C GLU A 244 -7.13 -9.88 -4.02
N SER A 245 -6.46 -8.81 -4.43
CA SER A 245 -5.77 -8.76 -5.73
C SER A 245 -4.59 -9.74 -5.80
N VAL A 246 -3.80 -9.86 -4.73
CA VAL A 246 -2.71 -10.85 -4.66
C VAL A 246 -3.28 -12.26 -4.74
N MET A 247 -4.37 -12.52 -4.01
CA MET A 247 -5.01 -13.83 -4.00
C MET A 247 -5.65 -14.17 -5.35
N ALA A 248 -6.27 -13.22 -6.06
CA ALA A 248 -6.83 -13.48 -7.39
C ALA A 248 -5.76 -13.92 -8.40
N GLN A 249 -4.55 -13.35 -8.29
CA GLN A 249 -3.40 -13.78 -9.09
C GLN A 249 -2.95 -15.18 -8.70
N LEU A 250 -2.76 -15.44 -7.39
CA LEU A 250 -2.43 -16.78 -6.88
C LEU A 250 -3.48 -17.83 -7.24
N ASP A 251 -4.76 -17.49 -7.22
CA ASP A 251 -5.88 -18.39 -7.57
C ASP A 251 -5.75 -18.83 -9.03
N THR A 252 -5.45 -17.89 -9.93
CA THR A 252 -5.17 -18.20 -11.34
C THR A 252 -3.97 -19.16 -11.46
N LEU A 253 -2.86 -18.83 -10.82
CA LEU A 253 -1.61 -19.59 -10.90
C LEU A 253 -1.77 -21.03 -10.40
N VAL A 254 -2.33 -21.17 -9.20
CA VAL A 254 -2.42 -22.45 -8.50
C VAL A 254 -3.49 -23.34 -9.13
N ASN A 255 -4.67 -22.78 -9.44
CA ASN A 255 -5.83 -23.57 -9.88
C ASN A 255 -5.84 -23.81 -11.40
N GLN A 256 -5.45 -22.82 -12.21
CA GLN A 256 -5.51 -22.95 -13.67
C GLN A 256 -4.21 -23.51 -14.25
N TYR A 257 -3.06 -23.07 -13.73
CA TYR A 257 -1.75 -23.43 -14.28
C TYR A 257 -1.00 -24.48 -13.45
N GLY A 258 -1.56 -24.89 -12.30
CA GLY A 258 -0.94 -25.90 -11.45
C GLY A 258 0.39 -25.45 -10.84
N VAL A 259 0.65 -24.14 -10.76
CA VAL A 259 1.89 -23.60 -10.21
C VAL A 259 2.00 -23.97 -8.73
N ARG A 260 3.20 -24.39 -8.32
CA ARG A 260 3.54 -24.73 -6.94
C ARG A 260 4.71 -23.93 -6.41
N HIS A 261 5.53 -23.33 -7.26
CA HIS A 261 6.67 -22.52 -6.85
C HIS A 261 6.41 -21.06 -7.18
N VAL A 262 6.46 -20.19 -6.16
CA VAL A 262 6.13 -18.77 -6.31
C VAL A 262 7.26 -17.93 -5.73
N LYS A 263 7.80 -17.03 -6.54
CA LYS A 263 8.73 -16.00 -6.08
C LYS A 263 7.97 -14.69 -5.94
N ILE A 264 7.96 -14.14 -4.73
CA ILE A 264 7.48 -12.78 -4.49
C ILE A 264 8.65 -11.82 -4.73
N ALA A 265 8.51 -10.96 -5.72
CA ALA A 265 9.57 -10.03 -6.12
C ALA A 265 9.69 -8.78 -5.26
N ASP A 266 8.74 -8.51 -4.37
CA ASP A 266 8.82 -7.39 -3.42
C ASP A 266 10.18 -7.38 -2.69
N GLU A 267 10.95 -6.30 -2.82
CA GLU A 267 12.24 -6.12 -2.12
C GLU A 267 12.08 -6.18 -0.59
N MET A 268 10.88 -5.92 -0.08
CA MET A 268 10.55 -5.90 1.34
C MET A 268 9.19 -6.55 1.65
N PHE A 269 8.97 -7.78 1.17
CA PHE A 269 7.69 -8.49 1.39
C PHE A 269 7.28 -8.52 2.88
N VAL A 270 8.22 -8.84 3.76
CA VAL A 270 7.97 -8.96 5.20
C VAL A 270 8.11 -7.62 5.93
N LEU A 271 7.70 -6.49 5.33
CA LEU A 271 7.80 -5.18 5.98
C LEU A 271 6.57 -4.81 6.81
N HIS A 272 5.37 -5.05 6.28
CA HIS A 272 4.11 -4.61 6.88
C HIS A 272 3.35 -5.80 7.49
N PRO A 273 3.43 -6.04 8.82
CA PRO A 273 2.97 -7.29 9.43
C PRO A 273 1.51 -7.62 9.14
N LYS A 274 0.61 -6.64 9.14
CA LYS A 274 -0.82 -6.89 8.88
C LYS A 274 -1.07 -7.37 7.45
N HIS A 275 -0.27 -6.91 6.49
CA HIS A 275 -0.47 -7.24 5.08
C HIS A 275 0.10 -8.63 4.78
N VAL A 276 1.36 -8.87 5.16
CA VAL A 276 1.99 -10.19 4.97
C VAL A 276 1.24 -11.30 5.72
N LEU A 277 0.81 -11.06 6.97
CA LEU A 277 0.04 -12.07 7.72
C LEU A 277 -1.35 -12.27 7.11
N GLY A 278 -1.96 -11.22 6.54
CA GLY A 278 -3.24 -11.34 5.85
C GLY A 278 -3.15 -12.15 4.55
N ILE A 279 -2.07 -11.99 3.79
CA ILE A 279 -1.75 -12.86 2.64
C ILE A 279 -1.57 -14.30 3.13
N CYS A 280 -0.78 -14.52 4.18
CA CYS A 280 -0.56 -15.85 4.74
C CYS A 280 -1.87 -16.51 5.19
N ASP A 281 -2.72 -15.77 5.91
CA ASP A 281 -4.03 -16.25 6.36
C ASP A 281 -4.91 -16.63 5.16
N ALA A 282 -4.88 -15.86 4.08
CA ALA A 282 -5.66 -16.13 2.88
C ALA A 282 -5.16 -17.34 2.08
N ILE A 283 -3.84 -17.58 2.06
CA ILE A 283 -3.23 -18.78 1.46
C ILE A 283 -3.59 -20.03 2.27
N ILE A 284 -3.43 -19.96 3.60
CA ILE A 284 -3.77 -21.05 4.52
C ILE A 284 -5.25 -21.40 4.42
N ALA A 285 -6.14 -20.40 4.39
CA ALA A 285 -7.58 -20.61 4.27
C ALA A 285 -8.00 -21.31 2.97
N ARG A 286 -7.24 -21.12 1.88
CA ARG A 286 -7.46 -21.81 0.59
C ARG A 286 -6.86 -23.21 0.54
N GLY A 287 -6.03 -23.58 1.51
CA GLY A 287 -5.33 -24.86 1.53
C GLY A 287 -4.33 -25.02 0.39
N TYR A 288 -3.69 -23.92 -0.03
CA TYR A 288 -2.73 -23.94 -1.12
C TYR A 288 -1.40 -24.58 -0.69
N ASP A 289 -0.96 -25.55 -1.49
CA ASP A 289 0.36 -26.17 -1.38
C ASP A 289 1.34 -25.41 -2.28
N VAL A 290 1.86 -24.30 -1.79
CA VAL A 290 2.81 -23.45 -2.51
C VAL A 290 4.15 -23.41 -1.78
N ASN A 291 5.21 -23.35 -2.56
CA ASN A 291 6.58 -23.15 -2.13
C ASN A 291 7.00 -21.72 -2.49
N ILE A 292 6.90 -20.84 -1.49
CA ILE A 292 7.13 -19.41 -1.63
C ILE A 292 8.56 -19.03 -1.25
N TRP A 293 9.14 -18.19 -2.11
CA TRP A 293 10.39 -17.47 -1.90
C TRP A 293 10.11 -15.96 -1.82
N ALA A 294 10.70 -15.25 -0.86
CA ALA A 294 10.50 -13.80 -0.72
C ALA A 294 11.70 -13.08 -0.07
N TYR A 295 11.81 -11.76 -0.26
CA TYR A 295 12.78 -10.93 0.47
C TYR A 295 12.25 -10.47 1.82
N ALA A 296 13.15 -10.38 2.80
CA ALA A 296 12.89 -9.84 4.12
C ALA A 296 14.06 -9.01 4.64
N ARG A 297 13.79 -8.16 5.62
CA ARG A 297 14.84 -7.52 6.40
C ARG A 297 15.01 -8.21 7.74
N VAL A 298 16.23 -8.16 8.26
CA VAL A 298 16.61 -8.79 9.53
C VAL A 298 15.75 -8.29 10.70
N ASP A 299 15.40 -7.00 10.69
CA ASP A 299 14.64 -6.31 11.73
C ASP A 299 13.12 -6.43 11.61
N THR A 300 12.59 -6.94 10.49
CA THR A 300 11.14 -6.96 10.24
C THR A 300 10.48 -8.31 10.54
N VAL A 301 11.25 -9.39 10.57
CA VAL A 301 10.75 -10.71 10.97
C VAL A 301 10.63 -10.74 12.50
N ARG A 302 9.42 -10.99 13.02
CA ARG A 302 9.13 -11.05 14.46
C ARG A 302 8.71 -12.46 14.88
N ASP A 303 8.80 -12.75 16.18
CA ASP A 303 8.64 -14.12 16.71
C ASP A 303 7.31 -14.77 16.33
N ASN A 304 6.21 -14.02 16.35
CA ASN A 304 4.88 -14.53 16.03
C ASN A 304 4.58 -14.63 14.53
N MET A 305 5.52 -14.26 13.65
CA MET A 305 5.29 -14.27 12.20
C MET A 305 5.83 -15.53 11.53
N VAL A 306 6.91 -16.10 12.06
CA VAL A 306 7.68 -17.14 11.37
C VAL A 306 6.87 -18.42 11.19
N ASP A 307 6.14 -18.86 12.21
CA ASP A 307 5.28 -20.04 12.14
C ASP A 307 4.18 -19.87 11.09
N LYS A 308 3.59 -18.67 11.02
CA LYS A 308 2.54 -18.36 10.03
C LYS A 308 3.09 -18.31 8.61
N LEU A 309 4.28 -17.71 8.43
CA LEU A 309 4.98 -17.70 7.15
C LEU A 309 5.21 -19.14 6.66
N LYS A 310 5.72 -20.02 7.54
CA LYS A 310 5.94 -21.42 7.20
C LYS A 310 4.63 -22.14 6.85
N GLN A 311 3.57 -21.94 7.63
CA GLN A 311 2.25 -22.54 7.37
C GLN A 311 1.65 -22.10 6.03
N ALA A 312 1.90 -20.86 5.61
CA ALA A 312 1.48 -20.34 4.31
C ALA A 312 2.37 -20.77 3.14
N GLY A 313 3.35 -21.65 3.37
CA GLY A 313 4.22 -22.16 2.32
C GLY A 313 5.46 -21.31 2.04
N VAL A 314 5.77 -20.30 2.87
CA VAL A 314 7.05 -19.58 2.77
C VAL A 314 8.17 -20.48 3.25
N ASN A 315 8.93 -21.03 2.30
CA ASN A 315 10.03 -21.94 2.57
C ASN A 315 11.39 -21.29 2.36
N TRP A 316 11.45 -20.12 1.72
CA TRP A 316 12.69 -19.39 1.48
C TRP A 316 12.55 -17.91 1.80
N LEU A 317 13.47 -17.39 2.62
CA LEU A 317 13.60 -15.95 2.87
C LEU A 317 15.00 -15.46 2.53
N ALA A 318 15.08 -14.42 1.71
CA ALA A 318 16.33 -13.75 1.36
C ALA A 318 16.51 -12.48 2.20
N PHE A 319 17.62 -12.40 2.94
CA PHE A 319 17.93 -11.28 3.84
C PHE A 319 19.08 -10.43 3.31
N GLY A 320 18.86 -9.12 3.24
CA GLY A 320 19.91 -8.12 3.02
C GLY A 320 20.78 -7.92 4.26
N ILE A 321 21.87 -8.69 4.37
CA ILE A 321 22.87 -8.58 5.45
C ILE A 321 23.86 -7.45 5.15
N GLU A 322 24.21 -7.25 3.87
CA GLU A 322 25.11 -6.22 3.34
C GLU A 322 26.56 -6.35 3.83
N ALA A 323 26.85 -5.93 5.07
CA ALA A 323 28.19 -5.80 5.62
C ALA A 323 28.24 -6.17 7.11
N ALA A 324 29.34 -6.79 7.54
CA ALA A 324 29.57 -7.15 8.95
C ALA A 324 30.01 -5.97 9.81
N ASN A 325 30.77 -5.03 9.25
CA ASN A 325 31.36 -3.93 9.99
C ASN A 325 30.36 -2.79 10.25
N ALA A 326 30.26 -2.32 11.50
CA ALA A 326 29.33 -1.26 11.88
C ALA A 326 29.63 0.08 11.19
N ARG A 327 30.92 0.43 11.00
CA ARG A 327 31.34 1.66 10.28
C ARG A 327 30.81 1.67 8.84
N VAL A 328 30.84 0.51 8.19
CA VAL A 328 30.37 0.32 6.81
C VAL A 328 28.84 0.31 6.76
N ARG A 329 28.16 -0.19 7.81
CA ARG A 329 26.70 -0.19 7.93
C ARG A 329 26.09 1.17 8.30
N ASP A 330 26.81 2.05 9.00
CA ASP A 330 26.29 3.36 9.42
C ASP A 330 26.00 4.29 8.23
N ASP A 331 26.73 4.14 7.11
CA ASP A 331 26.41 4.79 5.83
C ASP A 331 25.16 4.19 5.15
N VAL A 332 24.73 3.00 5.59
CA VAL A 332 23.59 2.23 5.07
C VAL A 332 22.48 2.10 6.13
N GLN A 333 22.21 3.12 6.95
CA GLN A 333 21.01 3.29 7.82
C GLN A 333 20.27 2.00 8.28
N LYS A 334 20.97 0.98 8.79
CA LYS A 334 20.37 -0.28 9.24
C LYS A 334 20.62 -0.40 10.74
N GLY A 335 19.63 -0.01 11.54
CA GLY A 335 19.71 0.03 13.01
C GLY A 335 19.64 -1.35 13.70
N PHE A 336 20.30 -2.37 13.16
CA PHE A 336 20.39 -3.71 13.77
C PHE A 336 21.85 -4.18 13.86
N GLY A 337 22.19 -4.87 14.95
CA GLY A 337 23.53 -5.39 15.23
C GLY A 337 23.77 -6.78 14.64
N GLN A 338 25.01 -7.28 14.74
CA GLN A 338 25.35 -8.64 14.30
C GLN A 338 24.57 -9.71 15.07
N GLU A 339 24.38 -9.54 16.38
CA GLU A 339 23.59 -10.46 17.21
C GLU A 339 22.14 -10.60 16.72
N ASP A 340 21.56 -9.52 16.19
CA ASP A 340 20.20 -9.54 15.64
C ASP A 340 20.14 -10.39 14.36
N ILE A 341 21.20 -10.37 13.55
CA ILE A 341 21.32 -11.18 12.33
C ILE A 341 21.29 -12.67 12.70
N PHE A 342 22.19 -13.10 13.60
CA PHE A 342 22.24 -14.50 14.06
C PHE A 342 20.92 -14.94 14.68
N ARG A 343 20.34 -14.11 15.56
CA ARG A 343 19.07 -14.42 16.23
C ARG A 343 17.93 -14.59 15.22
N THR A 344 17.79 -13.67 14.28
CA THR A 344 16.74 -13.74 13.25
C THR A 344 16.93 -14.95 12.34
N ILE A 345 18.15 -15.20 11.85
CA ILE A 345 18.42 -16.32 10.94
C ILE A 345 18.19 -17.67 11.63
N ASN A 346 18.67 -17.84 12.87
CA ASN A 346 18.47 -19.07 13.63
C ASN A 346 16.99 -19.33 13.92
N ARG A 347 16.22 -18.29 14.24
CA ARG A 347 14.78 -18.40 14.43
C ARG A 347 14.04 -18.81 13.16
N VAL A 348 14.39 -18.20 12.01
CA VAL A 348 13.79 -18.53 10.70
C VAL A 348 14.08 -19.99 10.34
N ARG A 349 15.31 -20.44 10.56
CA ARG A 349 15.70 -21.85 10.36
C ARG A 349 15.02 -22.82 11.30
N ALA A 350 14.84 -22.44 12.57
CA ALA A 350 14.16 -23.27 13.56
C ALA A 350 12.69 -23.53 13.18
N ALA A 351 12.05 -22.59 12.47
CA ALA A 351 10.72 -22.77 11.90
C ALA A 351 10.71 -23.57 10.58
N GLY A 352 11.86 -24.06 10.12
CA GLY A 352 11.98 -24.85 8.88
C GLY A 352 11.94 -24.01 7.60
N ILE A 353 12.28 -22.72 7.67
CA ILE A 353 12.42 -21.84 6.50
C ILE A 353 13.92 -21.74 6.14
N HIS A 354 14.25 -21.96 4.88
CA HIS A 354 15.61 -21.81 4.36
C HIS A 354 15.98 -20.34 4.16
N VAL A 355 17.26 -20.03 4.31
CA VAL A 355 17.75 -18.65 4.33
C VAL A 355 18.73 -18.41 3.18
N ILE A 356 18.51 -17.31 2.46
CA ILE A 356 19.50 -16.75 1.53
C ILE A 356 20.11 -15.49 2.15
N GLY A 357 21.44 -15.44 2.24
CA GLY A 357 22.16 -14.26 2.69
C GLY A 357 22.62 -13.41 1.52
N ASN A 358 22.27 -12.13 1.49
CA ASN A 358 22.75 -11.17 0.49
C ASN A 358 23.81 -10.25 1.12
N TYR A 359 24.99 -10.20 0.50
CA TYR A 359 26.16 -9.46 0.96
C TYR A 359 26.65 -8.51 -0.14
N ILE A 360 27.13 -7.33 0.24
CA ILE A 360 27.71 -6.34 -0.67
C ILE A 360 29.13 -6.04 -0.21
N PHE A 361 30.07 -6.10 -1.15
CA PHE A 361 31.46 -5.70 -0.96
C PHE A 361 31.77 -4.41 -1.68
N GLY A 362 32.64 -3.58 -1.11
CA GLY A 362 33.15 -2.37 -1.76
C GLY A 362 32.26 -1.16 -1.58
N LEU A 363 31.53 -1.08 -0.47
CA LEU A 363 30.87 0.16 -0.06
C LEU A 363 31.95 1.25 0.17
N PRO A 364 31.61 2.55 0.13
CA PRO A 364 32.62 3.63 0.13
C PRO A 364 33.67 3.55 1.26
N GLU A 365 33.28 3.08 2.45
CA GLU A 365 34.15 2.90 3.62
C GLU A 365 34.77 1.50 3.77
N ASP A 366 34.57 0.61 2.80
CA ASP A 366 35.15 -0.73 2.82
C ASP A 366 36.65 -0.70 2.52
N ASP A 367 37.41 -1.35 3.37
CA ASP A 367 38.79 -1.77 3.12
C ASP A 367 38.85 -3.31 3.03
N LEU A 368 40.04 -3.87 2.78
CA LEU A 368 40.20 -5.33 2.68
C LEU A 368 39.80 -6.05 3.98
N THR A 369 40.01 -5.42 5.14
CA THR A 369 39.69 -6.01 6.45
C THR A 369 38.18 -6.08 6.62
N THR A 370 37.44 -5.00 6.33
CA THR A 370 35.98 -4.98 6.49
C THR A 370 35.25 -5.87 5.49
N MET A 371 35.78 -5.99 4.25
CA MET A 371 35.27 -6.97 3.30
C MET A 371 35.54 -8.40 3.76
N GLN A 372 36.71 -8.68 4.34
CA GLN A 372 37.01 -9.99 4.95
C GLN A 372 36.10 -10.31 6.12
N GLU A 373 35.84 -9.36 7.03
CA GLU A 373 34.87 -9.54 8.12
C GLU A 373 33.47 -9.90 7.60
N THR A 374 33.08 -9.34 6.45
CA THR A 374 31.80 -9.64 5.80
C THR A 374 31.77 -11.05 5.22
N LEU A 375 32.87 -11.51 4.62
CA LEU A 375 33.02 -12.89 4.16
C LEU A 375 33.03 -13.88 5.35
N ASP A 376 33.73 -13.54 6.43
CA ASP A 376 33.80 -14.37 7.64
C ASP A 376 32.40 -14.53 8.26
N LEU A 377 31.63 -13.44 8.35
CA LEU A 377 30.22 -13.49 8.78
C LEU A 377 29.39 -14.39 7.86
N ALA A 378 29.58 -14.31 6.54
CA ALA A 378 28.86 -15.17 5.60
C ALA A 378 29.17 -16.65 5.85
N LEU A 379 30.45 -17.00 5.99
CA LEU A 379 30.91 -18.36 6.30
C LEU A 379 30.41 -18.83 7.68
N GLU A 380 30.32 -17.94 8.66
CA GLU A 380 29.81 -18.25 10.00
C GLU A 380 28.31 -18.57 9.97
N LEU A 381 27.52 -17.72 9.31
CA LEU A 381 26.08 -17.90 9.11
C LEU A 381 25.76 -19.14 8.27
N ASN A 382 26.61 -19.44 7.28
CA ASN A 382 26.50 -20.61 6.40
C ASN A 382 25.07 -20.79 5.87
N CYS A 383 24.49 -19.71 5.31
CA CYS A 383 23.16 -19.68 4.68
C CYS A 383 22.99 -20.78 3.63
N GLU A 384 21.78 -21.30 3.45
CA GLU A 384 21.47 -22.33 2.44
C GLU A 384 21.85 -21.88 1.03
N PHE A 385 21.84 -20.56 0.80
CA PHE A 385 22.46 -19.93 -0.36
C PHE A 385 23.04 -18.56 0.01
N GLY A 386 24.04 -18.09 -0.73
CA GLY A 386 24.67 -16.79 -0.54
C GLY A 386 24.77 -16.00 -1.84
N ASN A 387 24.27 -14.78 -1.87
CA ASN A 387 24.48 -13.84 -2.97
C ASN A 387 25.56 -12.83 -2.59
N PHE A 388 26.57 -12.70 -3.45
CA PHE A 388 27.70 -11.81 -3.26
C PHE A 388 27.72 -10.76 -4.37
N TYR A 389 27.53 -9.50 -3.99
CA TYR A 389 27.51 -8.38 -4.92
C TYR A 389 28.71 -7.47 -4.71
N SER A 390 29.12 -6.78 -5.76
CA SER A 390 30.01 -5.62 -5.66
C SER A 390 29.16 -4.35 -5.65
N ALA A 391 29.51 -3.37 -4.81
CA ALA A 391 28.82 -2.09 -4.75
C ALA A 391 28.88 -1.39 -6.11
N MET A 392 27.71 -1.02 -6.63
CA MET A 392 27.56 -0.46 -7.96
C MET A 392 26.85 0.88 -7.88
N ALA A 393 27.36 1.87 -8.60
CA ALA A 393 26.74 3.17 -8.74
C ALA A 393 25.74 3.16 -9.90
N TYR A 394 24.55 2.59 -9.69
CA TYR A 394 23.53 2.59 -10.75
C TYR A 394 23.03 4.01 -11.06
N PRO A 395 22.87 4.39 -12.34
CA PRO A 395 22.38 5.72 -12.71
C PRO A 395 21.07 6.08 -12.00
N GLY A 396 21.05 7.26 -11.37
CA GLY A 396 19.93 7.74 -10.54
C GLY A 396 19.99 7.36 -9.07
N SER A 397 20.94 6.52 -8.64
CA SER A 397 21.19 6.22 -7.22
C SER A 397 22.00 7.32 -6.53
N ALA A 398 21.95 7.36 -5.20
CA ALA A 398 22.77 8.29 -4.42
C ALA A 398 24.29 8.03 -4.61
N LEU A 399 24.68 6.77 -4.82
CA LEU A 399 26.07 6.39 -5.09
C LEU A 399 26.55 6.88 -6.46
N TYR A 400 25.69 6.89 -7.48
CA TYR A 400 26.02 7.47 -8.78
C TYR A 400 26.25 8.97 -8.71
N GLU A 401 25.39 9.69 -8.00
CA GLU A 401 25.58 11.12 -7.75
C GLU A 401 26.87 11.40 -6.96
N ALA A 402 27.23 10.53 -6.01
CA ALA A 402 28.49 10.62 -5.29
C ALA A 402 29.70 10.35 -6.20
N ALA A 403 29.62 9.34 -7.07
CA ALA A 403 30.66 9.02 -8.04
C ALA A 403 30.92 10.20 -8.98
N LEU A 404 29.88 10.82 -9.52
CA LEU A 404 30.01 12.00 -10.38
C LEU A 404 30.67 13.18 -9.65
N ARG A 405 30.26 13.46 -8.40
CA ARG A 405 30.84 14.56 -7.61
C ARG A 405 32.31 14.34 -7.28
N ASN A 406 32.69 13.09 -6.99
CA ASN A 406 34.05 12.74 -6.60
C ASN A 406 34.96 12.39 -7.79
N GLY A 407 34.42 12.35 -9.02
CA GLY A 407 35.14 11.94 -10.21
C GLY A 407 35.54 10.46 -10.20
N TRP A 408 34.76 9.61 -9.56
CA TRP A 408 35.03 8.17 -9.51
C TRP A 408 34.73 7.51 -10.87
N PRO A 409 35.54 6.53 -11.31
CA PRO A 409 35.29 5.79 -12.54
C PRO A 409 33.93 5.09 -12.52
N LEU A 410 33.23 5.12 -13.65
CA LEU A 410 31.95 4.47 -13.88
C LEU A 410 32.05 3.61 -15.15
N PRO A 411 31.24 2.54 -15.27
CA PRO A 411 31.20 1.75 -16.50
C PRO A 411 30.91 2.61 -17.74
N GLU A 412 31.68 2.38 -18.81
CA GLU A 412 31.50 3.07 -20.10
C GLU A 412 30.25 2.59 -20.86
N GLN A 413 29.88 1.32 -20.66
CA GLN A 413 28.76 0.66 -21.31
C GLN A 413 27.75 0.16 -20.29
N TRP A 414 26.49 0.03 -20.72
CA TRP A 414 25.41 -0.48 -19.87
C TRP A 414 25.67 -1.90 -19.34
N SER A 415 26.34 -2.73 -20.13
CA SER A 415 26.78 -4.08 -19.74
C SER A 415 27.65 -4.07 -18.48
N GLY A 416 28.51 -3.08 -18.32
CA GLY A 416 29.42 -3.00 -17.18
C GLY A 416 28.73 -2.73 -15.83
N TYR A 417 27.44 -2.36 -15.81
CA TYR A 417 26.64 -2.30 -14.59
C TYR A 417 26.08 -3.68 -14.16
N SER A 418 26.19 -4.70 -15.01
CA SER A 418 25.82 -6.07 -14.69
C SER A 418 26.92 -6.76 -13.89
N GLN A 419 26.55 -7.40 -12.78
CA GLN A 419 27.49 -8.04 -11.84
C GLN A 419 28.28 -9.19 -12.49
N HIS A 420 27.75 -9.84 -13.53
CA HIS A 420 28.40 -11.00 -14.15
C HIS A 420 29.05 -10.69 -15.51
N ALA A 421 28.99 -9.44 -15.96
CA ALA A 421 29.56 -9.06 -17.25
C ALA A 421 31.10 -9.04 -17.21
N VAL A 422 31.70 -9.22 -18.39
CA VAL A 422 33.15 -9.17 -18.59
C VAL A 422 33.69 -7.77 -18.32
N ASP A 423 32.97 -6.75 -18.77
CA ASP A 423 33.28 -5.33 -18.60
C ASP A 423 32.70 -4.74 -17.30
N THR A 424 32.39 -5.57 -16.30
CA THR A 424 31.86 -5.05 -15.03
C THR A 424 32.90 -4.19 -14.29
N LEU A 425 32.51 -2.99 -13.89
CA LEU A 425 33.35 -2.08 -13.11
C LEU A 425 32.56 -1.55 -11.92
N PRO A 426 32.71 -2.15 -10.73
CA PRO A 426 32.06 -1.65 -9.53
C PRO A 426 32.71 -0.36 -9.04
N LEU A 427 32.05 0.28 -8.08
CA LEU A 427 32.54 1.50 -7.45
C LEU A 427 33.88 1.26 -6.75
N PRO A 428 34.86 2.18 -6.85
CA PRO A 428 35.99 2.17 -5.93
C PRO A 428 35.53 2.53 -4.51
N THR A 429 36.28 2.09 -3.51
CA THR A 429 36.14 2.59 -2.14
C THR A 429 37.12 3.73 -1.92
N LYS A 430 37.14 4.30 -0.71
CA LYS A 430 38.22 5.23 -0.32
C LYS A 430 39.61 4.58 -0.30
N TYR A 431 39.68 3.25 -0.23
CA TYR A 431 40.90 2.49 0.02
C TYR A 431 41.28 1.55 -1.12
N LEU A 432 40.31 1.14 -1.95
CA LEU A 432 40.47 0.11 -2.97
C LEU A 432 39.91 0.56 -4.32
N SER A 433 40.54 0.13 -5.40
CA SER A 433 40.00 0.26 -6.75
C SER A 433 38.78 -0.67 -6.95
N GLY A 434 37.91 -0.32 -7.89
CA GLY A 434 36.80 -1.20 -8.27
C GLY A 434 37.26 -2.58 -8.76
N ALA A 435 38.44 -2.65 -9.39
CA ALA A 435 39.07 -3.91 -9.78
C ALA A 435 39.42 -4.81 -8.59
N GLU A 436 39.96 -4.23 -7.50
CA GLU A 436 40.28 -4.97 -6.28
C GLU A 436 39.02 -5.46 -5.56
N VAL A 437 37.97 -4.62 -5.49
CA VAL A 437 36.65 -5.01 -4.97
C VAL A 437 36.07 -6.18 -5.77
N LEU A 438 36.14 -6.10 -7.10
CA LEU A 438 35.62 -7.15 -7.99
C LEU A 438 36.38 -8.47 -7.80
N ARG A 439 37.71 -8.41 -7.75
CA ARG A 439 38.56 -9.58 -7.49
C ARG A 439 38.22 -10.21 -6.14
N PHE A 440 38.07 -9.39 -5.09
CA PHE A 440 37.69 -9.86 -3.77
C PHE A 440 36.33 -10.57 -3.80
N ARG A 441 35.31 -9.98 -4.43
CA ARG A 441 33.98 -10.59 -4.53
C ARG A 441 34.01 -11.95 -5.23
N ASP A 442 34.74 -12.06 -6.34
CA ASP A 442 34.85 -13.32 -7.08
C ASP A 442 35.58 -14.40 -6.25
N GLN A 443 36.60 -14.00 -5.48
CA GLN A 443 37.27 -14.88 -4.52
C GLN A 443 36.34 -15.27 -3.35
N ALA A 444 35.54 -14.34 -2.83
CA ALA A 444 34.58 -14.59 -1.77
C ALA A 444 33.53 -15.63 -2.19
N PHE A 445 33.00 -15.52 -3.42
CA PHE A 445 32.12 -16.52 -4.01
C PHE A 445 32.78 -17.91 -4.01
N GLN A 446 34.01 -18.01 -4.54
CA GLN A 446 34.74 -19.28 -4.60
C GLN A 446 34.97 -19.85 -3.19
N THR A 447 35.42 -19.02 -2.25
CA THR A 447 35.70 -19.41 -0.86
C THR A 447 34.44 -19.95 -0.16
N TYR A 448 33.30 -19.28 -0.35
CA TYR A 448 32.03 -19.69 0.26
C TYR A 448 31.53 -21.03 -0.29
N PHE A 449 31.39 -21.14 -1.61
CA PHE A 449 30.76 -22.29 -2.24
C PHE A 449 31.65 -23.55 -2.28
N THR A 450 32.96 -23.39 -2.09
CA THR A 450 33.90 -24.53 -1.95
C THR A 450 34.22 -24.91 -0.50
N SER A 451 33.70 -24.15 0.48
CA SER A 451 33.90 -24.43 1.90
C SER A 451 33.39 -25.83 2.26
N PRO A 452 34.19 -26.69 2.93
CA PRO A 452 33.74 -28.02 3.36
C PRO A 452 32.48 -27.98 4.22
N ARG A 453 32.35 -26.95 5.07
CA ARG A 453 31.18 -26.74 5.94
C ARG A 453 29.92 -26.44 5.14
N TYR A 454 30.03 -25.64 4.08
CA TYR A 454 28.91 -25.33 3.19
C TYR A 454 28.50 -26.56 2.39
N VAL A 455 29.47 -27.23 1.75
CA VAL A 455 29.22 -28.43 0.93
C VAL A 455 28.55 -29.53 1.74
N GLU A 456 28.98 -29.74 2.99
CA GLU A 456 28.35 -30.74 3.87
C GLU A 456 26.92 -30.34 4.27
N MET A 457 26.67 -29.06 4.54
CA MET A 457 25.32 -28.57 4.81
C MET A 457 24.39 -28.79 3.61
N VAL A 458 24.85 -28.48 2.39
CA VAL A 458 24.08 -28.71 1.16
C VAL A 458 23.80 -30.19 0.97
N ARG A 459 24.80 -31.06 1.16
CA ARG A 459 24.63 -32.52 1.08
C ARG A 459 23.53 -33.02 2.02
N GLN A 460 23.58 -32.59 3.28
CA GLN A 460 22.62 -33.03 4.30
C GLN A 460 21.20 -32.53 4.03
N LYS A 461 21.05 -31.32 3.49
CA LYS A 461 19.73 -30.70 3.29
C LYS A 461 19.10 -31.00 1.92
N PHE A 462 19.92 -31.03 0.87
CA PHE A 462 19.45 -31.06 -0.52
C PHE A 462 19.99 -32.27 -1.32
N GLY A 463 20.90 -33.06 -0.75
CA GLY A 463 21.42 -34.28 -1.38
C GLY A 463 22.64 -34.06 -2.28
N GLU A 464 23.21 -35.17 -2.78
CA GLU A 464 24.47 -35.14 -3.54
C GLU A 464 24.29 -34.54 -4.95
N GLU A 465 23.10 -34.63 -5.55
CA GLU A 465 22.81 -34.01 -6.85
C GLU A 465 22.97 -32.48 -6.80
N THR A 466 22.44 -31.83 -5.77
CA THR A 466 22.62 -30.38 -5.57
C THR A 466 24.07 -30.03 -5.28
N VAL A 467 24.80 -30.87 -4.54
CA VAL A 467 26.24 -30.68 -4.33
C VAL A 467 27.00 -30.71 -5.66
N GLU A 468 26.67 -31.64 -6.55
CA GLU A 468 27.31 -31.69 -7.86
C GLU A 468 27.00 -30.45 -8.70
N HIS A 469 25.75 -29.96 -8.66
CA HIS A 469 25.41 -28.70 -9.31
C HIS A 469 26.23 -27.51 -8.77
N ILE A 470 26.40 -27.40 -7.44
CA ILE A 470 27.27 -26.39 -6.82
C ILE A 470 28.72 -26.55 -7.28
N ARG A 471 29.25 -27.77 -7.34
CA ARG A 471 30.62 -28.02 -7.84
C ARG A 471 30.76 -27.54 -9.27
N GLN A 472 29.83 -27.91 -10.16
CA GLN A 472 29.83 -27.45 -11.55
C GLN A 472 29.74 -25.92 -11.64
N MET A 473 28.89 -25.28 -10.83
CA MET A 473 28.81 -23.81 -10.75
C MET A 473 30.17 -23.19 -10.37
N THR A 474 30.87 -23.74 -9.38
CA THR A 474 32.19 -23.20 -8.94
C THR A 474 33.32 -23.38 -9.97
N LEU A 475 33.20 -24.35 -10.89
CA LEU A 475 34.17 -24.52 -11.98
C LEU A 475 34.12 -23.38 -13.01
N HIS A 476 33.00 -22.68 -13.11
CA HIS A 476 32.83 -21.55 -14.03
C HIS A 476 33.42 -20.28 -13.41
N LYS A 477 34.63 -19.91 -13.85
CA LYS A 477 35.24 -18.63 -13.50
C LYS A 477 34.79 -17.55 -14.47
N LEU A 478 34.29 -16.45 -13.92
CA LEU A 478 33.89 -15.29 -14.72
C LEU A 478 35.14 -14.63 -15.33
N GLU A 479 35.09 -14.36 -16.63
CA GLU A 479 36.11 -13.56 -17.31
C GLU A 479 35.90 -12.08 -16.95
N ARG A 480 36.98 -11.35 -16.62
CA ARG A 480 36.93 -9.95 -16.18
C ARG A 480 37.91 -9.06 -16.95
N ALA A 481 37.44 -8.01 -17.59
CA ALA A 481 38.29 -7.02 -18.26
C ALA A 481 39.14 -6.21 -17.26
N TYR A 482 38.58 -5.90 -16.08
CA TYR A 482 39.20 -5.02 -15.09
C TYR A 482 39.87 -5.74 -13.91
N ALA A 483 39.61 -7.04 -13.73
CA ALA A 483 40.20 -7.86 -12.66
C ALA A 483 41.09 -9.01 -13.18
N THR A 484 41.59 -8.89 -14.40
CA THR A 484 42.51 -9.85 -15.03
C THR A 484 43.95 -9.61 -14.57
N ARG A 485 44.27 -10.02 -13.35
CA ARG A 485 45.59 -10.46 -12.83
C ARG A 485 45.60 -10.40 -11.31
#